data_AF-A0A239IIK7-F1
#
_entry.id   AF-A0A239IIK7-F1
#
_cell.length_a   1.000
_cell.length_b   1.000
_cell.length_c   1.000
_cell.angle_alpha   90.00
_cell.angle_beta   90.00
_cell.angle_gamma   90.00
#
_symmetry.space_group_name_H-M   'P 1'
#
loop_
_entity.id
_entity.type
_entity.pdbx_description
1 polymer ?
#
loop_
_entity_poly.entity_id
_entity_poly.type
_entity_poly.pdbx_seq_one_letter_code
_entity_poly.pdbx_strand_id
1 'polypeptide(L)'
;MPERTPAPTIRPYGSMLLIVDTDAGTDLPQLPQLPSDPQVTTVFVDLTSPPEIPLLRALLNPALAPGCGAVRLVLPGAAAPGPDGWCLARRLAQSLGLPVIAPDGPVVALPDMLFVAGGTWWTFRPGAAPHAEGPRHPAPAWQRTLARPLPAEPALRVTPIPAGLWLHAGDEATAPDDPAFAVPVHPAMVTLVIGRPGDEALDARAVTRYVKQFAPTVGEEITLIPYGPDGRIVDDLAARLPGDDLSAVHVDAGMPGVQSDGVRVRTVVDGAGRPAWRPPAQRLRYQPGDAPRLLEWRAPLPDRTTVSVGAQRIAENWLVEAVRCGLWVRRDHETDDAVRRVPADPDRLLLVVGSPSAPPPPEVWPGVRWLLDSLHAQELERTRLVLPVGTPQPFGFPPAWSLSPDANVLAVPLAEATEPERGEHARAPGGSS
;
A
#
# COMPACT_ATOMS: atom_id res chain seq x y z
N MET A 1 -9.88 -52.24 6.30
CA MET A 1 -9.74 -51.69 7.66
C MET A 1 -9.65 -50.18 7.50
N PRO A 2 -10.45 -49.37 8.22
CA PRO A 2 -10.28 -47.93 8.14
C PRO A 2 -8.94 -47.58 8.79
N GLU A 3 -8.07 -46.91 8.05
CA GLU A 3 -6.85 -46.30 8.59
C GLU A 3 -7.27 -45.36 9.72
N ARG A 4 -6.75 -45.61 10.92
CA ARG A 4 -6.93 -44.69 12.05
C ARG A 4 -6.12 -43.44 11.72
N THR A 5 -6.81 -42.35 11.37
CA THR A 5 -6.20 -41.02 11.33
C THR A 5 -5.50 -40.77 12.67
N PRO A 6 -4.20 -40.45 12.68
CA PRO A 6 -3.46 -40.34 13.93
C PRO A 6 -3.95 -39.10 14.71
N ALA A 7 -3.84 -39.18 16.04
CA ALA A 7 -4.47 -38.20 16.93
C ALA A 7 -3.76 -36.83 16.83
N PRO A 8 -4.51 -35.71 16.82
CA PRO A 8 -3.94 -34.37 16.84
C PRO A 8 -2.98 -34.15 18.02
N THR A 9 -1.95 -33.32 17.81
CA THR A 9 -0.95 -32.99 18.84
C THR A 9 -0.83 -31.49 19.03
N ILE A 10 -0.43 -31.08 20.23
CA ILE A 10 -0.12 -29.68 20.56
C ILE A 10 1.39 -29.49 20.69
N ARG A 11 1.92 -28.43 20.08
CA ARG A 11 3.35 -28.10 20.07
C ARG A 11 3.55 -26.64 20.46
N PRO A 12 4.54 -26.31 21.31
CA PRO A 12 4.91 -24.92 21.56
C PRO A 12 5.64 -24.34 20.34
N TYR A 13 5.37 -23.08 20.04
CA TYR A 13 6.05 -22.30 19.00
C TYR A 13 6.29 -20.88 19.51
N GLY A 14 7.50 -20.61 20.00
CA GLY A 14 7.81 -19.36 20.70
C GLY A 14 6.89 -19.18 21.92
N SER A 15 6.10 -18.10 21.94
CA SER A 15 5.08 -17.81 22.97
C SER A 15 3.68 -18.33 22.64
N MET A 16 3.53 -19.07 21.54
CA MET A 16 2.25 -19.57 21.03
C MET A 16 2.17 -21.10 21.12
N LEU A 17 0.96 -21.62 20.97
CA LEU A 17 0.70 -23.06 20.83
C LEU A 17 0.14 -23.34 19.43
N LEU A 18 0.52 -24.48 18.87
CA LEU A 18 0.04 -24.96 17.58
C LEU A 18 -0.58 -26.35 17.76
N ILE A 19 -1.82 -26.52 17.34
CA ILE A 19 -2.54 -27.80 17.30
C ILE A 19 -2.58 -28.26 15.84
N VAL A 20 -1.95 -29.40 15.55
CA VAL A 20 -1.82 -29.99 14.20
C VAL A 20 -2.13 -31.47 14.17
N ASP A 21 -2.54 -31.97 13.01
CA ASP A 21 -2.59 -33.41 12.75
C ASP A 21 -1.18 -34.01 12.80
N THR A 22 -1.07 -35.23 13.32
CA THR A 22 0.23 -35.87 13.61
C THR A 22 1.08 -36.13 12.36
N ASP A 23 0.43 -36.24 11.20
CA ASP A 23 1.05 -36.46 9.88
C ASP A 23 1.37 -35.15 9.14
N ALA A 24 1.05 -33.98 9.70
CA ALA A 24 1.51 -32.71 9.15
C ALA A 24 3.04 -32.71 9.23
N GLY A 25 3.69 -32.69 8.05
CA GLY A 25 5.14 -32.74 7.90
C GLY A 25 5.86 -31.62 8.67
N THR A 26 7.19 -31.66 8.67
CA THR A 26 8.04 -30.71 9.40
C THR A 26 7.94 -29.26 8.92
N ASP A 27 7.25 -29.01 7.79
CA ASP A 27 6.90 -27.67 7.31
C ASP A 27 5.74 -27.10 8.12
N LEU A 28 6.09 -26.49 9.25
CA LEU A 28 5.16 -25.65 9.99
C LEU A 28 4.91 -24.36 9.19
N PRO A 29 3.66 -23.87 9.12
CA PRO A 29 3.40 -22.56 8.53
C PRO A 29 4.22 -21.50 9.28
N GLN A 30 4.73 -20.49 8.56
CA GLN A 30 5.34 -19.34 9.20
C GLN A 30 4.26 -18.61 10.02
N LEU A 31 4.27 -18.83 11.33
CA LEU A 31 3.33 -18.19 12.24
C LEU A 31 3.71 -16.73 12.47
N PRO A 32 2.71 -15.85 12.68
CA PRO A 32 2.96 -14.44 12.94
C PRO A 32 3.66 -14.22 14.28
N GLN A 33 4.49 -13.19 14.36
CA GLN A 33 5.15 -12.74 15.59
C GLN A 33 4.26 -11.74 16.33
N LEU A 34 3.19 -12.25 16.93
CA LEU A 34 2.26 -11.42 17.67
C LEU A 34 2.90 -10.83 18.94
N PRO A 35 2.52 -9.61 19.36
CA PRO A 35 2.93 -9.06 20.64
C PRO A 35 2.60 -10.04 21.78
N SER A 36 3.60 -10.29 22.63
CA SER A 36 3.44 -11.21 23.76
C SER A 36 2.55 -10.58 24.83
N ASP A 37 1.52 -11.31 25.24
CA ASP A 37 0.66 -10.96 26.37
C ASP A 37 0.74 -12.12 27.38
N PRO A 38 1.32 -11.93 28.57
CA PRO A 38 1.50 -13.00 29.53
C PRO A 38 0.16 -13.56 30.05
N GLN A 39 -0.95 -12.84 29.89
CA GLN A 39 -2.28 -13.31 30.29
C GLN A 39 -3.05 -14.01 29.16
N VAL A 40 -2.58 -13.92 27.91
CA VAL A 40 -3.30 -14.49 26.75
C VAL A 40 -2.42 -15.48 26.00
N THR A 41 -2.76 -16.76 26.08
CA THR A 41 -2.12 -17.79 25.26
C THR A 41 -2.76 -17.83 23.89
N THR A 42 -1.97 -17.61 22.82
CA THR A 42 -2.46 -17.74 21.43
C THR A 42 -2.28 -19.17 20.94
N VAL A 43 -3.35 -19.74 20.38
CA VAL A 43 -3.42 -21.12 19.90
C VAL A 43 -3.84 -21.11 18.43
N PHE A 44 -2.95 -21.57 17.55
CA PHE A 44 -3.29 -21.86 16.16
C PHE A 44 -3.81 -23.28 16.05
N VAL A 45 -4.89 -23.46 15.29
CA VAL A 45 -5.47 -24.77 15.01
C VAL A 45 -5.43 -25.01 13.53
N ASP A 46 -4.62 -25.97 13.12
CA ASP A 46 -4.44 -26.40 11.75
C ASP A 46 -4.72 -27.90 11.66
N LEU A 47 -6.01 -28.21 11.53
CA LEU A 47 -6.53 -29.58 11.50
C LEU A 47 -7.34 -29.80 10.23
N THR A 48 -7.22 -30.99 9.66
CA THR A 48 -7.98 -31.40 8.46
C THR A 48 -9.47 -31.55 8.73
N SER A 49 -9.86 -31.77 9.98
CA SER A 49 -11.25 -31.90 10.42
C SER A 49 -11.59 -30.92 11.54
N PRO A 50 -12.84 -30.40 11.61
CA PRO A 50 -13.26 -29.53 12.70
C PRO A 50 -13.05 -30.19 14.06
N PRO A 51 -12.32 -29.56 15.00
CA PRO A 51 -12.02 -30.17 16.29
C PRO A 51 -13.25 -30.25 17.20
N GLU A 52 -13.30 -31.29 18.02
CA GLU A 52 -14.30 -31.42 19.08
C GLU A 52 -13.86 -30.75 20.38
N ILE A 53 -14.81 -30.27 21.19
CA ILE A 53 -14.54 -29.61 22.48
C ILE A 53 -13.75 -30.49 23.45
N PRO A 54 -14.07 -31.79 23.66
CA PRO A 54 -13.30 -32.62 24.59
C PRO A 54 -11.84 -32.78 24.19
N LEU A 55 -11.57 -32.89 22.88
CA LEU A 55 -10.21 -32.96 22.33
C LEU A 55 -9.45 -31.66 22.59
N LEU A 56 -10.01 -30.51 22.22
CA LEU A 56 -9.37 -29.21 22.46
C LEU A 56 -9.07 -29.01 23.94
N ARG A 57 -10.01 -29.34 24.82
CA ARG A 57 -9.77 -29.27 26.28
C ARG A 57 -8.63 -30.16 26.72
N ALA A 58 -8.60 -31.41 26.24
CA ALA A 58 -7.56 -32.38 26.63
C ALA A 58 -6.16 -31.93 26.19
N LEU A 59 -6.05 -31.29 25.03
CA LEU A 59 -4.79 -30.74 24.51
C LEU A 59 -4.39 -29.44 25.23
N LEU A 60 -5.35 -28.55 25.50
CA LEU A 60 -5.07 -27.22 26.06
C LEU A 60 -4.77 -27.27 27.56
N ASN A 61 -5.56 -27.99 28.37
CA ASN A 61 -5.40 -28.02 29.83
C ASN A 61 -3.95 -28.25 30.31
N PRO A 62 -3.19 -29.24 29.79
CA PRO A 62 -1.80 -29.45 30.21
C PRO A 62 -0.80 -28.46 29.59
N ALA A 63 -1.15 -27.78 28.51
CA ALA A 63 -0.24 -26.92 27.74
C ALA A 63 -0.34 -25.43 28.13
N LEU A 64 -1.45 -25.00 28.74
CA LEU A 64 -1.61 -23.61 29.18
C LEU A 64 -0.66 -23.29 30.34
N ALA A 65 0.02 -22.15 30.24
CA ALA A 65 0.92 -21.68 31.29
C ALA A 65 0.16 -21.40 32.60
N PRO A 66 0.78 -21.62 33.78
CA PRO A 66 0.21 -21.19 35.05
C PRO A 66 -0.12 -19.69 35.03
N GLY A 67 -1.34 -19.33 35.42
CA GLY A 67 -1.81 -17.94 35.42
C GLY A 67 -2.34 -17.43 34.07
N CYS A 68 -2.48 -18.30 33.06
CA CYS A 68 -3.16 -17.97 31.81
C CYS A 68 -4.58 -17.43 32.08
N GLY A 69 -4.82 -16.17 31.69
CA GLY A 69 -6.07 -15.46 31.92
C GLY A 69 -7.09 -15.59 30.78
N ALA A 70 -6.65 -15.92 29.56
CA ALA A 70 -7.50 -16.18 28.40
C ALA A 70 -6.79 -16.99 27.31
N VAL A 71 -7.58 -17.63 26.44
CA VAL A 71 -7.08 -18.32 25.24
C VAL A 71 -7.54 -17.57 23.99
N ARG A 72 -6.61 -17.16 23.13
CA ARG A 72 -6.91 -16.67 21.79
C ARG A 72 -6.84 -17.83 20.82
N LEU A 73 -8.00 -18.32 20.39
CA LEU A 73 -8.15 -19.45 19.49
C LEU A 73 -8.21 -18.97 18.04
N VAL A 74 -7.12 -19.16 17.30
CA VAL A 74 -7.03 -18.88 15.87
C VAL A 74 -7.52 -20.11 15.11
N LEU A 75 -8.84 -20.17 14.95
CA LEU A 75 -9.57 -21.19 14.20
C LEU A 75 -10.71 -20.50 13.45
N PRO A 76 -10.65 -20.37 12.10
CA PRO A 76 -11.68 -19.69 11.32
C PRO A 76 -13.09 -20.19 11.65
N GLY A 77 -14.02 -19.26 11.86
CA GLY A 77 -15.41 -19.57 12.17
C GLY A 77 -15.67 -20.15 13.58
N ALA A 78 -14.68 -20.26 14.46
CA ALA A 78 -14.88 -20.81 15.81
C ALA A 78 -15.89 -20.01 16.67
N ALA A 79 -16.12 -18.73 16.35
CA ALA A 79 -17.14 -17.90 16.96
C ALA A 79 -18.47 -17.86 16.19
N ALA A 80 -18.56 -18.47 15.00
CA ALA A 80 -19.79 -18.53 14.23
C ALA A 80 -20.83 -19.41 14.94
N PRO A 81 -22.09 -18.95 15.10
CA PRO A 81 -23.13 -19.71 15.78
C PRO A 81 -23.51 -20.95 14.98
N GLY A 82 -23.58 -22.10 15.64
CA GLY A 82 -24.12 -23.33 15.08
C GLY A 82 -25.67 -23.34 15.06
N PRO A 83 -26.29 -24.45 14.64
CA PRO A 83 -27.75 -24.58 14.53
C PRO A 83 -28.50 -24.38 15.85
N ASP A 84 -27.86 -24.63 16.98
CA ASP A 84 -28.41 -24.41 18.32
C ASP A 84 -28.12 -23.00 18.88
N GLY A 85 -27.53 -22.12 18.06
CA GLY A 85 -27.12 -20.76 18.44
C GLY A 85 -25.83 -20.70 19.26
N TRP A 86 -25.19 -21.83 19.55
CA TRP A 86 -23.90 -21.88 20.26
C TRP A 86 -22.76 -22.05 19.27
N CYS A 87 -21.65 -21.37 19.54
CA CYS A 87 -20.41 -21.53 18.78
C CYS A 87 -19.39 -22.38 19.57
N LEU A 88 -18.40 -22.91 18.85
CA LEU A 88 -17.33 -23.74 19.41
C LEU A 88 -16.56 -23.00 20.52
N ALA A 89 -16.19 -21.74 20.28
CA ALA A 89 -15.45 -20.92 21.23
C ALA A 89 -16.21 -20.72 22.55
N ARG A 90 -17.53 -20.51 22.49
CA ARG A 90 -18.36 -20.36 23.70
C ARG A 90 -18.43 -21.63 24.53
N ARG A 91 -18.58 -22.79 23.88
CA ARG A 91 -18.57 -24.10 24.56
C ARG A 91 -17.19 -24.41 25.15
N LEU A 92 -16.11 -24.07 24.43
CA LEU A 92 -14.75 -24.23 24.91
C LEU A 92 -14.49 -23.35 26.13
N ALA A 93 -14.93 -22.08 26.12
CA ALA A 93 -14.80 -21.18 27.26
C ALA A 93 -15.46 -21.76 28.52
N GLN A 94 -16.70 -22.25 28.40
CA GLN A 94 -17.39 -22.92 29.50
C GLN A 94 -16.64 -24.16 30.00
N SER A 95 -16.12 -24.95 29.07
CA SER A 95 -15.46 -26.20 29.40
C SER A 95 -14.06 -26.02 29.99
N LEU A 96 -13.36 -24.93 29.68
CA LEU A 96 -12.07 -24.56 30.27
C LEU A 96 -12.23 -23.76 31.56
N GLY A 97 -13.37 -23.08 31.75
CA GLY A 97 -13.54 -22.10 32.82
C GLY A 97 -12.73 -20.81 32.58
N LEU A 98 -12.28 -20.57 31.35
CA LEU A 98 -11.45 -19.43 30.94
C LEU A 98 -12.09 -18.66 29.77
N PRO A 99 -11.88 -17.34 29.67
CA PRO A 99 -12.23 -16.59 28.47
C PRO A 99 -11.58 -17.17 27.20
N VAL A 100 -12.36 -17.28 26.13
CA VAL A 100 -11.88 -17.65 24.79
C VAL A 100 -12.16 -16.52 23.82
N ILE A 101 -11.12 -16.06 23.12
CA ILE A 101 -11.18 -15.06 22.05
C ILE A 101 -11.09 -15.80 20.72
N ALA A 102 -12.07 -15.67 19.82
CA ALA A 102 -12.13 -16.44 18.59
C ALA A 102 -12.77 -15.64 17.43
N PRO A 103 -12.43 -15.95 16.17
CA PRO A 103 -12.97 -15.28 15.00
C PRO A 103 -14.28 -15.93 14.55
N ASP A 104 -15.22 -15.15 14.00
CA ASP A 104 -16.44 -15.67 13.38
C ASP A 104 -16.31 -15.90 11.86
N GLY A 105 -15.19 -15.48 11.26
CA GLY A 105 -14.93 -15.60 9.83
C GLY A 105 -13.50 -16.06 9.51
N PRO A 106 -13.10 -15.97 8.22
CA PRO A 106 -11.74 -16.24 7.76
C PRO A 106 -10.71 -15.35 8.46
N VAL A 107 -9.57 -15.92 8.86
CA VAL A 107 -8.47 -15.18 9.49
C VAL A 107 -7.33 -14.97 8.50
N VAL A 108 -6.92 -13.71 8.35
CA VAL A 108 -5.67 -13.32 7.71
C VAL A 108 -4.63 -13.11 8.80
N ALA A 109 -3.51 -13.83 8.71
CA ALA A 109 -2.37 -13.69 9.61
C ALA A 109 -1.30 -12.80 8.97
N LEU A 110 -0.97 -11.71 9.66
CA LEU A 110 0.10 -10.77 9.31
C LEU A 110 1.23 -10.88 10.35
N PRO A 111 2.47 -10.46 10.02
CA PRO A 111 3.61 -10.62 10.93
C PRO A 111 3.37 -10.16 12.37
N ASP A 112 2.58 -9.13 12.60
CA ASP A 112 2.32 -8.53 13.92
C ASP A 112 0.83 -8.48 14.31
N MET A 113 -0.07 -9.03 13.49
CA MET A 113 -1.51 -8.89 13.67
C MET A 113 -2.30 -10.08 13.10
N LEU A 114 -3.49 -10.32 13.65
CA LEU A 114 -4.52 -11.16 13.06
C LEU A 114 -5.72 -10.31 12.65
N PHE A 115 -6.33 -10.64 11.52
CA PHE A 115 -7.49 -9.93 10.98
C PHE A 115 -8.60 -10.90 10.57
N VAL A 116 -9.86 -10.60 10.87
CA VAL A 116 -11.02 -11.37 10.40
C VAL A 116 -11.61 -10.70 9.17
N ALA A 117 -11.50 -11.34 8.01
CA ALA A 117 -12.06 -10.83 6.76
C ALA A 117 -13.58 -11.01 6.73
N GLY A 118 -14.32 -9.90 6.63
CA GLY A 118 -15.79 -9.91 6.62
C GLY A 118 -16.44 -10.30 7.95
N GLY A 119 -15.69 -10.28 9.06
CA GLY A 119 -16.15 -10.71 10.37
C GLY A 119 -15.53 -9.93 11.53
N THR A 120 -15.57 -10.49 12.74
CA THR A 120 -14.99 -9.91 13.95
C THR A 120 -14.43 -10.99 14.88
N TRP A 121 -13.47 -10.57 15.71
CA TRP A 121 -13.11 -11.31 16.91
C TRP A 121 -14.21 -11.17 17.97
N TRP A 122 -14.44 -12.24 18.71
CA TRP A 122 -15.38 -12.32 19.81
C TRP A 122 -14.71 -12.87 21.06
N THR A 123 -14.95 -12.25 22.20
CA THR A 123 -14.56 -12.75 23.51
C THR A 123 -15.76 -13.42 24.19
N PHE A 124 -15.62 -14.70 24.53
CA PHE A 124 -16.59 -15.49 25.28
C PHE A 124 -16.07 -15.75 26.68
N ARG A 125 -16.70 -15.14 27.70
CA ARG A 125 -16.41 -15.43 29.10
C ARG A 125 -17.40 -16.46 29.65
N PRO A 126 -16.98 -17.41 30.52
CA PRO A 126 -17.89 -18.37 31.13
C PRO A 126 -19.06 -17.66 31.83
N GLY A 127 -20.30 -18.06 31.48
CA GLY A 127 -21.52 -17.50 32.08
C GLY A 127 -21.89 -16.07 31.65
N ALA A 128 -21.09 -15.40 30.82
CA ALA A 128 -21.38 -14.04 30.36
C ALA A 128 -21.89 -14.00 28.90
N ALA A 129 -22.44 -12.85 28.51
CA ALA A 129 -22.75 -12.57 27.12
C ALA A 129 -21.46 -12.43 26.27
N PRO A 130 -21.47 -12.84 24.99
CA PRO A 130 -20.36 -12.59 24.07
C PRO A 130 -20.08 -11.10 23.90
N HIS A 131 -18.80 -10.74 23.73
CA HIS A 131 -18.36 -9.37 23.46
C HIS A 131 -17.61 -9.31 22.13
N ALA A 132 -18.01 -8.41 21.22
CA ALA A 132 -17.30 -8.20 19.96
C ALA A 132 -16.07 -7.29 20.18
N GLU A 133 -14.91 -7.72 19.72
CA GLU A 133 -13.63 -6.99 19.88
C GLU A 133 -13.26 -6.16 18.62
N GLY A 134 -13.93 -6.41 17.50
CA GLY A 134 -13.61 -5.87 16.17
C GLY A 134 -12.76 -6.81 15.33
N PRO A 135 -12.48 -6.46 14.07
CA PRO A 135 -11.86 -7.37 13.11
C PRO A 135 -10.35 -7.56 13.30
N ARG A 136 -9.63 -6.65 13.98
CA ARG A 136 -8.18 -6.75 14.18
C ARG A 136 -7.84 -7.17 15.60
N HIS A 137 -6.83 -8.03 15.73
CA HIS A 137 -6.29 -8.46 16.99
C HIS A 137 -4.75 -8.54 16.95
N PRO A 138 -4.01 -7.82 17.82
CA PRO A 138 -4.52 -6.83 18.77
C PRO A 138 -5.17 -5.63 18.05
N ALA A 139 -6.15 -5.00 18.70
CA ALA A 139 -6.88 -3.88 18.12
C ALA A 139 -5.98 -2.62 18.11
N PRO A 140 -5.73 -1.99 16.95
CA PRO A 140 -5.06 -0.69 16.91
C PRO A 140 -5.97 0.39 17.53
N ALA A 141 -5.37 1.50 17.99
CA ALA A 141 -6.09 2.54 18.73
C ALA A 141 -7.31 3.11 17.97
N TRP A 142 -7.20 3.16 16.64
CA TRP A 142 -8.23 3.64 15.73
C TRP A 142 -9.31 2.61 15.38
N GLN A 143 -9.18 1.33 15.76
CA GLN A 143 -10.14 0.28 15.36
C GLN A 143 -11.56 0.60 15.81
N ARG A 144 -11.73 1.12 17.03
CA ARG A 144 -13.06 1.43 17.58
C ARG A 144 -13.79 2.44 16.72
N THR A 145 -13.04 3.36 16.14
CA THR A 145 -13.58 4.33 15.20
C THR A 145 -14.06 3.68 13.91
N LEU A 146 -13.36 2.65 13.44
CA LEU A 146 -13.67 1.92 12.23
C LEU A 146 -14.63 0.74 12.41
N ALA A 147 -15.21 0.58 13.61
CA ALA A 147 -16.07 -0.57 13.93
C ALA A 147 -17.30 -0.68 13.01
N ARG A 148 -17.74 0.42 12.40
CA ARG A 148 -18.80 0.42 11.38
C ARG A 148 -18.42 1.41 10.28
N PRO A 149 -17.96 0.93 9.10
CA PRO A 149 -17.73 1.80 7.96
C PRO A 149 -18.98 2.62 7.67
N LEU A 150 -18.78 3.90 7.37
CA LEU A 150 -19.88 4.77 6.96
C LEU A 150 -20.50 4.24 5.66
N PRO A 151 -21.82 4.44 5.43
CA PRO A 151 -22.42 4.15 4.14
C PRO A 151 -21.69 4.94 3.05
N ALA A 152 -21.24 4.23 2.02
CA ALA A 152 -20.63 4.82 0.84
C ALA A 152 -21.67 4.96 -0.29
N GLU A 153 -21.37 5.81 -1.26
CA GLU A 153 -22.17 5.92 -2.49
C GLU A 153 -22.10 4.61 -3.29
N PRO A 154 -23.12 4.27 -4.10
CA PRO A 154 -23.18 2.96 -4.77
C PRO A 154 -21.95 2.61 -5.62
N ALA A 155 -21.29 3.60 -6.21
CA ALA A 155 -20.09 3.43 -7.03
C ALA A 155 -18.77 3.34 -6.23
N LEU A 156 -18.82 3.56 -4.91
CA LEU A 156 -17.67 3.50 -4.01
C LEU A 156 -17.85 2.35 -3.03
N ARG A 157 -17.05 1.30 -3.16
CA ARG A 157 -16.97 0.24 -2.16
C ARG A 157 -15.93 0.58 -1.12
N VAL A 158 -16.24 0.17 0.10
CA VAL A 158 -15.35 0.34 1.26
C VAL A 158 -15.22 -0.99 1.96
N THR A 159 -14.06 -1.60 1.80
CA THR A 159 -13.74 -2.92 2.34
C THR A 159 -12.79 -2.74 3.52
N PRO A 160 -13.13 -3.21 4.74
CA PRO A 160 -12.19 -3.23 5.85
C PRO A 160 -10.98 -4.11 5.52
N ILE A 161 -9.78 -3.57 5.71
CA ILE A 161 -8.50 -4.29 5.57
C ILE A 161 -7.71 -4.15 6.88
N PRO A 162 -6.65 -4.96 7.10
CA PRO A 162 -5.91 -4.92 8.36
C PRO A 162 -5.36 -3.53 8.70
N ALA A 163 -4.81 -2.80 7.72
CA ALA A 163 -4.24 -1.47 7.93
C ALA A 163 -5.27 -0.33 8.01
N GLY A 164 -6.55 -0.59 7.71
CA GLY A 164 -7.60 0.43 7.71
C GLY A 164 -8.73 0.10 6.74
N LEU A 165 -8.87 0.89 5.69
CA LEU A 165 -9.94 0.74 4.69
C LEU A 165 -9.35 0.65 3.28
N TRP A 166 -10.03 -0.10 2.43
CA TRP A 166 -9.78 -0.13 1.01
C TRP A 166 -10.96 0.44 0.25
N LEU A 167 -10.72 1.50 -0.52
CA LEU A 167 -11.70 2.23 -1.29
C LEU A 167 -11.49 1.87 -2.76
N HIS A 168 -12.46 1.17 -3.35
CA HIS A 168 -12.37 0.67 -4.73
C HIS A 168 -13.74 0.65 -5.40
N ALA A 169 -13.77 0.36 -6.71
CA ALA A 169 -15.02 0.23 -7.45
C ALA A 169 -15.42 -1.26 -7.53
N GLY A 170 -16.53 -1.57 -8.19
CA GLY A 170 -16.94 -2.95 -8.45
C GLY A 170 -17.43 -3.74 -7.22
N ASP A 171 -18.15 -4.82 -7.50
CA ASP A 171 -18.85 -5.64 -6.50
C ASP A 171 -18.22 -7.01 -6.27
N GLU A 172 -17.10 -7.29 -6.94
CA GLU A 172 -16.46 -8.59 -6.85
C GLU A 172 -15.91 -8.82 -5.44
N ALA A 173 -16.24 -9.98 -4.87
CA ALA A 173 -15.77 -10.40 -3.56
C ALA A 173 -14.24 -10.38 -3.53
N THR A 174 -13.68 -9.71 -2.52
CA THR A 174 -12.22 -9.63 -2.39
C THR A 174 -11.66 -10.95 -1.88
N ALA A 175 -10.67 -11.46 -2.59
CA ALA A 175 -9.90 -12.61 -2.14
C ALA A 175 -8.99 -12.22 -0.96
N PRO A 176 -8.90 -13.01 0.12
CA PRO A 176 -8.06 -12.70 1.29
C PRO A 176 -6.55 -12.59 1.01
N ASP A 177 -6.10 -13.05 -0.16
CA ASP A 177 -4.72 -12.98 -0.64
C ASP A 177 -4.42 -11.72 -1.48
N ASP A 178 -5.41 -10.84 -1.67
CA ASP A 178 -5.19 -9.56 -2.35
C ASP A 178 -4.13 -8.72 -1.61
N PRO A 179 -3.17 -8.09 -2.32
CA PRO A 179 -2.17 -7.20 -1.74
C PRO A 179 -2.68 -6.13 -0.77
N ALA A 180 -3.93 -5.68 -0.89
CA ALA A 180 -4.57 -4.75 0.05
C ALA A 180 -4.64 -5.32 1.48
N PHE A 181 -4.73 -6.64 1.65
CA PHE A 181 -4.69 -7.30 2.97
C PHE A 181 -3.28 -7.38 3.55
N ALA A 182 -2.24 -7.27 2.74
CA ALA A 182 -0.84 -7.35 3.18
C ALA A 182 -0.24 -6.00 3.60
N VAL A 183 -1.02 -4.91 3.51
CA VAL A 183 -0.56 -3.56 3.90
C VAL A 183 -0.19 -3.54 5.39
N PRO A 184 1.03 -3.10 5.77
CA PRO A 184 1.44 -3.03 7.17
C PRO A 184 0.55 -2.12 7.99
N VAL A 185 0.20 -2.56 9.19
CA VAL A 185 -0.67 -1.81 10.08
C VAL A 185 0.12 -0.78 10.87
N HIS A 186 -0.31 0.48 10.85
CA HIS A 186 0.24 1.51 11.73
C HIS A 186 -0.59 1.59 13.02
N PRO A 187 0.01 1.51 14.22
CA PRO A 187 -0.74 1.42 15.47
C PRO A 187 -1.56 2.69 15.78
N ALA A 188 -1.13 3.85 15.27
CA ALA A 188 -1.72 5.16 15.57
C ALA A 188 -2.37 5.86 14.35
N MET A 189 -2.29 5.27 13.15
CA MET A 189 -2.73 5.95 11.91
C MET A 189 -3.53 4.99 11.05
N VAL A 190 -4.64 5.47 10.50
CA VAL A 190 -5.43 4.69 9.54
C VAL A 190 -4.80 4.80 8.15
N THR A 191 -4.73 3.66 7.47
CA THR A 191 -4.34 3.59 6.06
C THR A 191 -5.56 3.40 5.17
N LEU A 192 -5.63 4.19 4.11
CA LEU A 192 -6.61 4.09 3.05
C LEU A 192 -5.91 3.62 1.77
N VAL A 193 -6.21 2.42 1.32
CA VAL A 193 -5.81 1.94 -0.01
C VAL A 193 -6.84 2.46 -1.00
N ILE A 194 -6.40 3.04 -2.12
CA ILE A 194 -7.26 3.71 -3.10
C ILE A 194 -7.10 3.06 -4.48
N GLY A 195 -8.22 2.62 -5.05
CA GLY A 195 -8.29 1.93 -6.33
C GLY A 195 -8.05 0.43 -6.22
N ARG A 196 -8.30 -0.29 -7.32
CA ARG A 196 -7.99 -1.71 -7.49
C ARG A 196 -7.59 -1.93 -8.95
N PRO A 197 -6.58 -2.75 -9.24
CA PRO A 197 -6.26 -3.12 -10.61
C PRO A 197 -7.44 -3.81 -11.30
N GLY A 198 -7.83 -3.30 -12.48
CA GLY A 198 -8.91 -3.85 -13.29
C GLY A 198 -10.31 -3.28 -13.00
N ASP A 199 -10.44 -2.45 -11.96
CA ASP A 199 -11.70 -1.76 -11.64
C ASP A 199 -11.96 -0.56 -12.57
N GLU A 200 -13.17 0.00 -12.45
CA GLU A 200 -13.50 1.30 -13.01
C GLU A 200 -12.88 2.45 -12.20
N ALA A 201 -12.68 3.59 -12.87
CA ALA A 201 -12.12 4.79 -12.26
C ALA A 201 -13.00 5.34 -11.13
N LEU A 202 -12.37 5.60 -9.99
CA LEU A 202 -13.00 6.21 -8.83
C LEU A 202 -13.27 7.70 -9.04
N ASP A 203 -14.46 8.17 -8.62
CA ASP A 203 -14.72 9.60 -8.50
C ASP A 203 -14.01 10.17 -7.26
N ALA A 204 -12.98 11.00 -7.50
CA ALA A 204 -12.23 11.69 -6.46
C ALA A 204 -13.12 12.52 -5.53
N ARG A 205 -14.27 13.05 -6.00
CA ARG A 205 -15.21 13.81 -5.16
C ARG A 205 -15.96 12.90 -4.19
N ALA A 206 -16.41 11.73 -4.64
CA ALA A 206 -17.04 10.72 -3.79
C ALA A 206 -16.07 10.24 -2.71
N VAL A 207 -14.82 9.94 -3.08
CA VAL A 207 -13.77 9.56 -2.13
C VAL A 207 -13.48 10.69 -1.14
N THR A 208 -13.33 11.94 -1.61
CA THR A 208 -13.12 13.10 -0.73
C THR A 208 -14.25 13.25 0.28
N ARG A 209 -15.51 13.14 -0.15
CA ARG A 209 -16.69 13.25 0.72
C ARG A 209 -16.69 12.15 1.79
N TYR A 210 -16.41 10.92 1.38
CA TYR A 210 -16.32 9.78 2.29
C TYR A 210 -15.25 10.02 3.37
N VAL A 211 -14.03 10.39 2.95
CA VAL A 211 -12.92 10.61 3.89
C VAL A 211 -13.22 11.78 4.83
N LYS A 212 -13.81 12.88 4.35
CA LYS A 212 -14.17 14.02 5.20
C LYS A 212 -15.23 13.67 6.25
N GLN A 213 -16.19 12.80 5.93
CA GLN A 213 -17.18 12.36 6.91
C GLN A 213 -16.57 11.49 8.02
N PHE A 214 -15.48 10.79 7.69
CA PHE A 214 -14.79 9.87 8.57
C PHE A 214 -13.63 10.52 9.35
N ALA A 215 -12.97 11.52 8.79
CA ALA A 215 -11.78 12.17 9.35
C ALA A 215 -11.89 12.61 10.82
N PRO A 216 -13.00 13.21 11.31
CA PRO A 216 -13.12 13.65 12.70
C PRO A 216 -12.95 12.54 13.74
N THR A 217 -12.99 11.29 13.29
CA THR A 217 -13.10 10.12 14.14
C THR A 217 -11.76 9.35 14.24
N VAL A 218 -10.84 9.48 13.28
CA VAL A 218 -9.65 8.61 13.13
C VAL A 218 -8.29 9.24 13.41
N GLY A 219 -8.31 10.45 13.93
CA GLY A 219 -7.11 11.19 14.31
C GLY A 219 -6.72 12.24 13.28
N GLU A 220 -5.64 12.95 13.58
CA GLU A 220 -5.23 14.14 12.84
C GLU A 220 -4.47 13.83 11.54
N GLU A 221 -4.08 12.57 11.31
CA GLU A 221 -3.30 12.14 10.17
C GLU A 221 -3.78 10.79 9.62
N ILE A 222 -3.70 10.63 8.30
CA ILE A 222 -4.01 9.39 7.58
C ILE A 222 -2.94 9.09 6.52
N THR A 223 -2.82 7.83 6.11
CA THR A 223 -1.98 7.43 4.97
C THR A 223 -2.85 7.02 3.79
N LEU A 224 -2.55 7.52 2.59
CA LEU A 224 -3.13 7.09 1.32
C LEU A 224 -2.11 6.23 0.56
N ILE A 225 -2.56 5.08 0.05
CA ILE A 225 -1.75 4.18 -0.78
C ILE A 225 -2.48 3.95 -2.11
N PRO A 226 -1.88 4.30 -3.26
CA PRO A 226 -2.48 4.01 -4.56
C PRO A 226 -2.33 2.53 -4.92
N TYR A 227 -3.41 1.90 -5.39
CA TYR A 227 -3.43 0.52 -5.85
C TYR A 227 -4.05 0.42 -7.25
N GLY A 228 -3.21 0.13 -8.24
CA GLY A 228 -3.61 0.12 -9.65
C GLY A 228 -3.75 1.53 -10.26
N PRO A 229 -4.20 1.62 -11.53
CA PRO A 229 -4.32 2.87 -12.27
C PRO A 229 -5.23 3.91 -11.61
N ASP A 230 -6.31 3.48 -10.97
CA ASP A 230 -7.29 4.40 -10.36
C ASP A 230 -6.81 4.98 -9.03
N GLY A 231 -5.78 4.38 -8.43
CA GLY A 231 -5.05 4.97 -7.31
C GLY A 231 -4.40 6.32 -7.65
N ARG A 232 -4.33 6.74 -8.93
CA ARG A 232 -3.80 8.06 -9.34
C ARG A 232 -4.46 9.24 -8.63
N ILE A 233 -5.71 9.10 -8.17
CA ILE A 233 -6.43 10.19 -7.50
C ILE A 233 -5.84 10.57 -6.13
N VAL A 234 -4.89 9.79 -5.57
CA VAL A 234 -4.31 10.06 -4.24
C VAL A 234 -3.67 11.44 -4.12
N ASP A 235 -3.08 11.98 -5.19
CA ASP A 235 -2.44 13.31 -5.14
C ASP A 235 -3.49 14.42 -5.06
N ASP A 236 -4.57 14.29 -5.84
CA ASP A 236 -5.75 15.16 -5.80
C ASP A 236 -6.41 15.13 -4.42
N LEU A 237 -6.54 13.95 -3.83
CA LEU A 237 -7.07 13.76 -2.48
C LEU A 237 -6.16 14.40 -1.44
N ALA A 238 -4.85 14.11 -1.48
CA ALA A 238 -3.89 14.62 -0.50
C ALA A 238 -3.75 16.15 -0.54
N ALA A 239 -3.98 16.79 -1.69
CA ALA A 239 -4.03 18.24 -1.80
C ALA A 239 -5.32 18.87 -1.22
N ARG A 240 -6.44 18.14 -1.17
CA ARG A 240 -7.78 18.66 -0.80
C ARG A 240 -8.26 18.27 0.59
N LEU A 241 -7.69 17.21 1.16
CA LEU A 241 -8.12 16.62 2.43
C LEU A 241 -7.57 17.35 3.67
N PRO A 242 -6.30 17.81 3.72
CA PRO A 242 -5.80 18.56 4.86
C PRO A 242 -6.66 19.81 5.15
N GLY A 243 -6.93 20.07 6.44
CA GLY A 243 -7.81 21.15 6.89
C GLY A 243 -8.27 20.92 8.33
N ASP A 244 -9.49 21.36 8.64
CA ASP A 244 -10.04 21.41 10.01
C ASP A 244 -9.98 20.07 10.76
N ASP A 245 -10.22 18.95 10.07
CA ASP A 245 -10.27 17.60 10.67
C ASP A 245 -8.98 16.79 10.46
N LEU A 246 -8.09 17.20 9.54
CA LEU A 246 -6.85 16.50 9.21
C LEU A 246 -5.69 17.49 9.14
N SER A 247 -4.77 17.38 10.08
CA SER A 247 -3.54 18.19 10.11
C SER A 247 -2.58 17.84 8.96
N ALA A 248 -2.56 16.57 8.54
CA ALA A 248 -1.74 16.12 7.43
C ALA A 248 -2.27 14.84 6.76
N VAL A 249 -1.86 14.65 5.50
CA VAL A 249 -2.09 13.42 4.75
C VAL A 249 -0.76 12.88 4.27
N HIS A 250 -0.48 11.61 4.55
CA HIS A 250 0.68 10.90 4.05
C HIS A 250 0.32 10.20 2.75
N VAL A 251 1.19 10.25 1.75
CA VAL A 251 1.01 9.53 0.49
C VAL A 251 2.21 8.64 0.24
N ASP A 252 1.95 7.35 0.12
CA ASP A 252 2.93 6.38 -0.31
C ASP A 252 2.96 6.29 -1.84
N ALA A 253 4.13 6.03 -2.42
CA ALA A 253 4.31 6.00 -3.88
C ALA A 253 3.60 4.83 -4.58
N GLY A 254 3.18 3.82 -3.83
CA GLY A 254 2.60 2.58 -4.34
C GLY A 254 2.40 1.56 -3.22
N MET A 255 1.96 0.36 -3.59
CA MET A 255 1.70 -0.72 -2.64
C MET A 255 2.99 -1.17 -1.94
N PRO A 256 2.92 -1.45 -0.62
CA PRO A 256 4.04 -1.98 0.11
C PRO A 256 4.34 -3.42 -0.33
N GLY A 257 5.62 -3.74 -0.45
CA GLY A 257 6.11 -5.08 -0.73
C GLY A 257 7.44 -5.32 -0.02
N VAL A 258 7.96 -6.54 -0.16
CA VAL A 258 9.25 -6.93 0.39
C VAL A 258 10.10 -7.50 -0.74
N GLN A 259 11.32 -7.00 -0.89
CA GLN A 259 12.29 -7.53 -1.85
C GLN A 259 12.90 -8.85 -1.35
N SER A 260 13.60 -9.58 -2.23
CA SER A 260 14.26 -10.85 -1.87
C SER A 260 15.31 -10.72 -0.77
N ASP A 261 15.83 -9.52 -0.53
CA ASP A 261 16.76 -9.18 0.55
C ASP A 261 16.06 -8.77 1.87
N GLY A 262 14.72 -8.82 1.91
CA GLY A 262 13.92 -8.43 3.07
C GLY A 262 13.66 -6.93 3.19
N VAL A 263 14.16 -6.10 2.25
CA VAL A 263 13.94 -4.66 2.27
C VAL A 263 12.49 -4.32 1.91
N ARG A 264 11.83 -3.52 2.74
CA ARG A 264 10.48 -3.00 2.46
C ARG A 264 10.55 -1.97 1.35
N VAL A 265 9.65 -2.10 0.38
CA VAL A 265 9.60 -1.24 -0.81
C VAL A 265 8.18 -0.78 -1.09
N ARG A 266 8.04 0.35 -1.77
CA ARG A 266 6.75 0.81 -2.30
C ARG A 266 6.82 0.82 -3.82
N THR A 267 5.92 0.06 -4.43
CA THR A 267 5.94 -0.21 -5.87
C THR A 267 4.61 0.18 -6.48
N VAL A 268 4.66 0.94 -7.57
CA VAL A 268 3.48 1.23 -8.38
C VAL A 268 2.94 -0.09 -8.94
N VAL A 269 1.62 -0.28 -8.88
CA VAL A 269 0.97 -1.47 -9.42
C VAL A 269 0.29 -1.12 -10.75
N ASP A 270 0.48 -1.94 -11.79
CA ASP A 270 -0.14 -1.75 -13.10
C ASP A 270 -1.62 -2.16 -13.12
N GLY A 271 -2.31 -1.95 -14.25
CA GLY A 271 -3.71 -2.34 -14.42
C GLY A 271 -3.97 -3.85 -14.37
N ALA A 272 -2.92 -4.67 -14.48
CA ALA A 272 -2.99 -6.13 -14.36
C ALA A 272 -2.67 -6.61 -12.93
N GLY A 273 -2.50 -5.69 -11.97
CA GLY A 273 -2.20 -6.02 -10.58
C GLY A 273 -0.74 -6.40 -10.34
N ARG A 274 0.15 -6.17 -11.30
CA ARG A 274 1.56 -6.54 -11.19
C ARG A 274 2.40 -5.37 -10.69
N PRO A 275 3.43 -5.62 -9.86
CA PRO A 275 4.40 -4.60 -9.51
C PRO A 275 5.09 -4.06 -10.78
N ALA A 276 4.92 -2.77 -11.05
CA ALA A 276 5.41 -2.11 -12.24
C ALA A 276 6.81 -1.54 -12.02
N TRP A 277 6.97 -0.52 -11.16
CA TRP A 277 8.26 0.15 -10.91
C TRP A 277 8.25 0.95 -9.60
N ARG A 278 9.41 1.49 -9.21
CA ARG A 278 9.61 2.20 -7.94
C ARG A 278 10.01 3.67 -8.15
N PRO A 279 9.12 4.64 -7.90
CA PRO A 279 9.43 6.07 -8.01
C PRO A 279 10.54 6.52 -7.03
N PRO A 280 11.33 7.55 -7.35
CA PRO A 280 12.35 8.09 -6.43
C PRO A 280 11.73 8.61 -5.12
N ALA A 281 10.65 9.39 -5.18
CA ALA A 281 9.88 9.75 -4.00
C ALA A 281 9.06 8.54 -3.53
N GLN A 282 9.24 8.11 -2.28
CA GLN A 282 8.60 6.90 -1.73
C GLN A 282 7.47 7.24 -0.76
N ARG A 283 7.61 8.32 0.01
CA ARG A 283 6.57 8.81 0.92
C ARG A 283 6.62 10.33 1.05
N LEU A 284 5.46 10.97 0.98
CA LEU A 284 5.29 12.40 1.16
C LEU A 284 4.27 12.72 2.25
N ARG A 285 4.35 13.92 2.81
CA ARG A 285 3.39 14.50 3.74
C ARG A 285 2.84 15.79 3.16
N TYR A 286 1.52 15.87 3.10
CA TYR A 286 0.76 17.01 2.62
C TYR A 286 0.16 17.74 3.82
N GLN A 287 0.28 19.06 3.85
CA GLN A 287 -0.30 19.93 4.86
C GLN A 287 -1.04 21.09 4.17
N PRO A 288 -2.00 21.75 4.85
CA PRO A 288 -2.74 22.85 4.25
C PRO A 288 -1.82 23.99 3.81
N GLY A 289 -1.91 24.41 2.55
CA GLY A 289 -1.14 25.54 1.99
C GLY A 289 0.31 25.24 1.61
N ASP A 290 0.95 24.23 2.23
CA ASP A 290 2.34 23.89 1.98
C ASP A 290 2.53 23.00 0.74
N ALA A 291 3.75 22.97 0.22
CA ALA A 291 4.13 22.00 -0.79
C ALA A 291 4.32 20.61 -0.15
N PRO A 292 4.13 19.51 -0.91
CA PRO A 292 4.33 18.17 -0.39
C PRO A 292 5.76 18.00 0.14
N ARG A 293 5.88 17.61 1.41
CA ARG A 293 7.17 17.38 2.05
C ARG A 293 7.59 15.92 1.87
N LEU A 294 8.75 15.70 1.27
CA LEU A 294 9.32 14.37 1.15
C LEU A 294 9.75 13.82 2.51
N LEU A 295 9.31 12.60 2.84
CA LEU A 295 9.65 11.88 4.06
C LEU A 295 10.61 10.72 3.79
N GLU A 296 10.32 9.93 2.77
CA GLU A 296 11.10 8.76 2.38
C GLU A 296 11.36 8.79 0.87
N TRP A 297 12.57 8.37 0.47
CA TRP A 297 13.00 8.44 -0.93
C TRP A 297 14.09 7.41 -1.23
N ARG A 298 14.23 7.09 -2.51
CA ARG A 298 15.33 6.32 -3.07
C ARG A 298 16.32 7.27 -3.73
N ALA A 299 17.59 7.16 -3.36
CA ALA A 299 18.65 7.92 -4.00
C ALA A 299 18.76 7.53 -5.48
N PRO A 300 18.58 8.47 -6.44
CA PRO A 300 18.85 8.18 -7.85
C PRO A 300 20.34 7.92 -8.09
N LEU A 301 21.21 8.40 -7.20
CA LEU A 301 22.67 8.33 -7.34
C LEU A 301 23.29 7.75 -6.06
N PRO A 302 23.39 6.41 -5.91
CA PRO A 302 23.79 5.76 -4.66
C PRO A 302 25.13 6.26 -4.09
N ASP A 303 26.08 6.59 -4.95
CA ASP A 303 27.45 6.98 -4.57
C ASP A 303 27.63 8.48 -4.31
N ARG A 304 26.54 9.27 -4.31
CA ARG A 304 26.60 10.73 -4.12
C ARG A 304 26.15 11.17 -2.75
N THR A 305 26.83 12.21 -2.26
CA THR A 305 26.49 12.86 -1.01
C THR A 305 25.11 13.52 -1.09
N THR A 306 24.25 13.11 -0.17
CA THR A 306 22.98 13.78 0.12
C THR A 306 23.26 15.12 0.79
N VAL A 307 22.73 16.21 0.22
CA VAL A 307 22.89 17.58 0.73
C VAL A 307 21.74 17.95 1.67
N SER A 308 20.53 17.48 1.37
CA SER A 308 19.33 17.62 2.20
C SER A 308 18.39 16.44 1.93
N VAL A 309 17.28 16.34 2.67
CA VAL A 309 16.27 15.29 2.44
C VAL A 309 15.86 15.29 0.97
N GLY A 310 16.04 14.15 0.29
CA GLY A 310 15.67 13.99 -1.12
C GLY A 310 16.66 14.54 -2.14
N ALA A 311 17.70 15.27 -1.74
CA ALA A 311 18.53 16.04 -2.68
C ALA A 311 20.00 15.62 -2.67
N GLN A 312 20.55 15.39 -3.86
CA GLN A 312 21.95 15.02 -4.10
C GLN A 312 22.62 16.01 -5.05
N ARG A 313 23.91 16.30 -4.83
CA ARG A 313 24.67 17.21 -5.69
C ARG A 313 25.05 16.52 -7.00
N ILE A 314 24.79 17.18 -8.14
CA ILE A 314 25.17 16.69 -9.47
C ILE A 314 26.22 17.57 -10.15
N ALA A 315 26.28 18.86 -9.82
CA ALA A 315 27.31 19.79 -10.26
C ALA A 315 27.47 20.93 -9.24
N GLU A 316 28.38 21.87 -9.50
CA GLU A 316 28.51 23.07 -8.66
C GLU A 316 27.20 23.86 -8.65
N ASN A 317 26.65 24.12 -7.45
CA ASN A 317 25.37 24.80 -7.23
C ASN A 317 24.12 24.12 -7.82
N TRP A 318 24.24 22.87 -8.32
CA TRP A 318 23.13 22.11 -8.89
C TRP A 318 22.86 20.82 -8.12
N LEU A 319 21.59 20.63 -7.79
CA LEU A 319 21.07 19.47 -7.09
C LEU A 319 20.09 18.71 -7.98
N VAL A 320 20.01 17.40 -7.80
CA VAL A 320 18.84 16.60 -8.17
C VAL A 320 18.03 16.33 -6.90
N GLU A 321 16.76 16.69 -6.91
CA GLU A 321 15.81 16.44 -5.83
C GLU A 321 14.76 15.42 -6.27
N ALA A 322 14.50 14.42 -5.42
CA ALA A 322 13.35 13.53 -5.58
C ALA A 322 12.07 14.29 -5.19
N VAL A 323 11.16 14.43 -6.14
CA VAL A 323 9.86 15.10 -5.97
C VAL A 323 8.73 14.16 -6.35
N ARG A 324 7.47 14.54 -6.08
CA ARG A 324 6.31 13.66 -6.31
C ARG A 324 6.24 13.13 -7.74
N CYS A 325 6.44 13.99 -8.73
CA CYS A 325 6.37 13.65 -10.15
C CYS A 325 7.63 12.98 -10.73
N GLY A 326 8.73 12.92 -9.96
CA GLY A 326 9.98 12.31 -10.41
C GLY A 326 11.23 12.96 -9.82
N LEU A 327 12.07 13.49 -10.70
CA LEU A 327 13.36 14.11 -10.37
C LEU A 327 13.35 15.57 -10.82
N TRP A 328 13.84 16.46 -9.96
CA TRP A 328 13.97 17.88 -10.25
C TRP A 328 15.42 18.32 -10.15
N VAL A 329 16.00 18.69 -11.29
CA VAL A 329 17.32 19.29 -11.39
C VAL A 329 17.19 20.79 -11.24
N ARG A 330 17.70 21.33 -10.14
CA ARG A 330 17.56 22.73 -9.76
C ARG A 330 18.83 23.31 -9.17
N ARG A 331 18.87 24.64 -9.08
CA ARG A 331 19.88 25.34 -8.29
C ARG A 331 19.64 25.11 -6.80
N ASP A 332 20.72 25.10 -6.02
CA ASP A 332 20.67 24.89 -4.58
C ASP A 332 19.83 25.93 -3.82
N HIS A 333 19.85 27.18 -4.29
CA HIS A 333 19.10 28.32 -3.76
C HIS A 333 17.70 28.51 -4.36
N GLU A 334 17.22 27.58 -5.19
CA GLU A 334 15.87 27.64 -5.74
C GLU A 334 14.80 27.38 -4.66
N THR A 335 13.80 28.26 -4.60
CA THR A 335 12.74 28.26 -3.57
C THR A 335 11.34 28.04 -4.14
N ASP A 336 11.17 28.02 -5.47
CA ASP A 336 9.86 27.78 -6.08
C ASP A 336 9.35 26.35 -5.80
N ASP A 337 8.18 26.25 -5.19
CA ASP A 337 7.55 24.99 -4.83
C ASP A 337 6.66 24.40 -5.94
N ALA A 338 6.47 25.10 -7.05
CA ALA A 338 5.52 24.69 -8.09
C ALA A 338 5.82 23.29 -8.63
N VAL A 339 7.10 22.93 -8.82
CA VAL A 339 7.52 21.58 -9.27
C VAL A 339 7.18 20.50 -8.22
N ARG A 340 7.30 20.82 -6.92
CA ARG A 340 6.96 19.87 -5.83
C ARG A 340 5.46 19.54 -5.78
N ARG A 341 4.62 20.42 -6.32
CA ARG A 341 3.16 20.27 -6.37
C ARG A 341 2.67 19.50 -7.61
N VAL A 342 3.55 19.25 -8.59
CA VAL A 342 3.18 18.48 -9.79
C VAL A 342 2.85 17.04 -9.36
N PRO A 343 1.66 16.51 -9.72
CA PRO A 343 1.26 15.15 -9.36
C PRO A 343 2.12 14.11 -10.06
N ALA A 344 2.13 12.89 -9.53
CA ALA A 344 2.81 11.77 -10.16
C ALA A 344 2.05 11.23 -11.36
N ASP A 345 2.80 10.83 -12.38
CA ASP A 345 2.30 9.96 -13.45
C ASP A 345 2.83 8.54 -13.15
N PRO A 346 1.97 7.55 -12.86
CA PRO A 346 2.44 6.21 -12.52
C PRO A 346 3.08 5.48 -13.70
N ASP A 347 2.98 5.99 -14.92
CA ASP A 347 3.64 5.39 -16.08
C ASP A 347 4.96 6.08 -16.42
N ARG A 348 5.25 7.25 -15.83
CA ARG A 348 6.33 8.13 -16.25
C ARG A 348 7.14 8.68 -15.09
N LEU A 349 8.43 8.89 -15.34
CA LEU A 349 9.32 9.62 -14.46
C LEU A 349 9.60 10.99 -15.07
N LEU A 350 9.09 12.07 -14.48
CA LEU A 350 9.44 13.40 -14.98
C LEU A 350 10.85 13.78 -14.52
N LEU A 351 11.71 14.15 -15.45
CA LEU A 351 12.99 14.79 -15.17
C LEU A 351 12.87 16.27 -15.51
N VAL A 352 12.53 17.07 -14.52
CA VAL A 352 12.36 18.52 -14.65
C VAL A 352 13.72 19.19 -14.51
N VAL A 353 14.10 20.08 -15.44
CA VAL A 353 15.38 20.80 -15.38
C VAL A 353 15.16 22.31 -15.38
N GLY A 354 15.62 22.99 -14.33
CA GLY A 354 15.42 24.44 -14.14
C GLY A 354 14.16 24.74 -13.32
N SER A 355 13.70 25.98 -13.34
CA SER A 355 12.47 26.42 -12.66
C SER A 355 11.44 26.90 -13.68
N PRO A 356 10.13 26.83 -13.38
CA PRO A 356 9.06 27.21 -14.32
C PRO A 356 9.25 28.60 -14.96
N SER A 357 9.94 29.50 -14.27
CA SER A 357 10.14 30.90 -14.66
C SER A 357 11.47 31.19 -15.35
N ALA A 358 12.44 30.26 -15.36
CA ALA A 358 13.77 30.51 -15.91
C ALA A 358 14.36 29.30 -16.65
N PRO A 359 14.79 29.47 -17.92
CA PRO A 359 15.42 28.39 -18.67
C PRO A 359 16.77 28.00 -18.03
N PRO A 360 17.11 26.70 -18.02
CA PRO A 360 18.39 26.25 -17.48
C PRO A 360 19.58 26.75 -18.31
N PRO A 361 20.67 27.22 -17.67
CA PRO A 361 21.90 27.58 -18.35
C PRO A 361 22.62 26.34 -18.92
N PRO A 362 23.49 26.50 -19.95
CA PRO A 362 24.17 25.37 -20.60
C PRO A 362 25.05 24.51 -19.67
N GLU A 363 25.55 25.08 -18.58
CA GLU A 363 26.40 24.42 -17.58
C GLU A 363 25.74 23.22 -16.86
N VAL A 364 24.40 23.14 -16.85
CA VAL A 364 23.70 22.05 -16.16
C VAL A 364 23.73 20.74 -16.97
N TRP A 365 23.81 20.82 -18.30
CA TRP A 365 23.58 19.68 -19.18
C TRP A 365 24.57 18.51 -18.99
N PRO A 366 25.87 18.72 -18.73
CA PRO A 366 26.76 17.62 -18.37
C PRO A 366 26.28 16.84 -17.14
N GLY A 367 25.77 17.54 -16.12
CA GLY A 367 25.19 16.93 -14.93
C GLY A 367 23.89 16.17 -15.22
N VAL A 368 23.03 16.72 -16.08
CA VAL A 368 21.78 16.04 -16.52
C VAL A 368 22.09 14.78 -17.33
N ARG A 369 23.06 14.84 -18.26
CA ARG A 369 23.49 13.66 -19.03
C ARG A 369 23.98 12.57 -18.09
N TRP A 370 24.87 12.92 -17.17
CA TRP A 370 25.41 11.96 -16.21
C TRP A 370 24.33 11.34 -15.33
N LEU A 371 23.33 12.13 -14.89
CA LEU A 371 22.17 11.62 -14.17
C LEU A 371 21.39 10.60 -15.01
N LEU A 372 21.08 10.91 -16.27
CA LEU A 372 20.37 9.99 -17.17
C LEU A 372 21.15 8.68 -17.38
N ASP A 373 22.47 8.77 -17.55
CA ASP A 373 23.35 7.62 -17.73
C ASP A 373 23.45 6.76 -16.46
N SER A 374 23.09 7.32 -15.29
CA SER A 374 23.12 6.63 -14.00
C SER A 374 21.78 5.98 -13.61
N LEU A 375 20.68 6.31 -14.31
CA LEU A 375 19.37 5.72 -14.02
C LEU A 375 19.33 4.24 -14.42
N HIS A 376 18.58 3.44 -13.65
CA HIS A 376 18.30 2.06 -14.05
C HIS A 376 17.51 2.03 -15.37
N ALA A 377 17.70 0.99 -16.18
CA ALA A 377 17.05 0.87 -17.50
C ALA A 377 15.53 1.11 -17.45
N GLN A 378 14.86 0.54 -16.45
CA GLN A 378 13.42 0.70 -16.26
C GLN A 378 13.00 2.16 -15.95
N GLU A 379 13.84 2.93 -15.25
CA GLU A 379 13.60 4.34 -14.96
C GLU A 379 13.86 5.20 -16.19
N LEU A 380 14.92 4.88 -16.93
CA LEU A 380 15.29 5.57 -18.16
C LEU A 380 14.19 5.46 -19.23
N GLU A 381 13.61 4.27 -19.42
CA GLU A 381 12.49 4.05 -20.37
C GLU A 381 11.26 4.91 -20.03
N ARG A 382 11.01 5.12 -18.74
CA ARG A 382 9.90 5.92 -18.22
C ARG A 382 10.22 7.42 -18.17
N THR A 383 11.48 7.79 -18.32
CA THR A 383 11.91 9.17 -18.15
C THR A 383 11.36 10.06 -19.26
N ARG A 384 10.79 11.20 -18.87
CA ARG A 384 10.42 12.28 -19.76
C ARG A 384 11.12 13.54 -19.31
N LEU A 385 11.98 14.07 -20.17
CA LEU A 385 12.64 15.36 -19.93
C LEU A 385 11.59 16.46 -20.00
N VAL A 386 11.58 17.36 -19.01
CA VAL A 386 10.62 18.46 -18.92
C VAL A 386 11.40 19.76 -18.72
N LEU A 387 11.16 20.73 -19.58
CA LEU A 387 11.86 22.03 -19.59
C LEU A 387 10.87 23.19 -19.50
N PRO A 388 11.25 24.32 -18.88
CA PRO A 388 10.42 25.53 -18.88
C PRO A 388 10.05 25.97 -20.30
N VAL A 389 8.83 26.46 -20.49
CA VAL A 389 8.37 27.01 -21.78
C VAL A 389 9.38 28.04 -22.31
N GLY A 390 9.73 27.93 -23.59
CA GLY A 390 10.72 28.80 -24.25
C GLY A 390 12.17 28.34 -24.12
N THR A 391 12.45 27.25 -23.39
CA THR A 391 13.79 26.65 -23.35
C THR A 391 14.08 25.93 -24.68
N PRO A 392 15.19 26.26 -25.37
CA PRO A 392 15.60 25.53 -26.57
C PRO A 392 15.89 24.05 -26.26
N GLN A 393 15.54 23.15 -27.17
CA GLN A 393 15.85 21.72 -27.04
C GLN A 393 17.38 21.53 -26.96
N PRO A 394 17.90 20.93 -25.87
CA PRO A 394 19.32 20.66 -25.76
C PRO A 394 19.73 19.54 -26.73
N PHE A 395 20.85 19.75 -27.42
CA PHE A 395 21.38 18.79 -28.40
C PHE A 395 21.78 17.47 -27.73
N GLY A 396 21.39 16.34 -28.33
CA GLY A 396 21.74 14.99 -27.84
C GLY A 396 20.88 14.47 -26.69
N PHE A 397 19.83 15.19 -26.29
CA PHE A 397 18.86 14.74 -25.29
C PHE A 397 17.55 14.29 -25.93
N PRO A 398 16.76 13.44 -25.24
CA PRO A 398 15.43 13.07 -25.72
C PRO A 398 14.53 14.31 -25.89
N PRO A 399 13.50 14.24 -26.76
CA PRO A 399 12.53 15.32 -26.91
C PRO A 399 11.95 15.74 -25.57
N ALA A 400 12.08 17.02 -25.24
CA ALA A 400 11.59 17.58 -23.99
C ALA A 400 10.11 17.97 -24.09
N TRP A 401 9.38 17.75 -23.00
CA TRP A 401 8.08 18.37 -22.76
C TRP A 401 8.24 19.77 -22.18
N SER A 402 7.16 20.54 -22.18
CA SER A 402 7.16 21.91 -21.67
C SER A 402 6.53 21.99 -20.29
N LEU A 403 7.11 22.80 -19.40
CA LEU A 403 6.57 23.18 -18.10
C LEU A 403 6.11 24.63 -18.16
N SER A 404 4.80 24.85 -18.00
CA SER A 404 4.24 26.21 -17.94
C SER A 404 4.65 26.92 -16.64
N PRO A 405 4.53 28.26 -16.58
CA PRO A 405 4.75 29.01 -15.34
C PRO A 405 3.88 28.53 -14.16
N ASP A 406 2.68 28.02 -14.45
CA ASP A 406 1.77 27.43 -13.45
C ASP A 406 2.10 25.95 -13.13
N ALA A 407 3.28 25.47 -13.52
CA ALA A 407 3.74 24.09 -13.40
C ALA A 407 2.85 23.04 -14.08
N ASN A 408 2.11 23.43 -15.12
CA ASN A 408 1.42 22.47 -15.97
C ASN A 408 2.43 21.83 -16.94
N VAL A 409 2.44 20.50 -16.98
CA VAL A 409 3.28 19.73 -17.89
C VAL A 409 2.52 19.52 -19.20
N LEU A 410 3.07 20.07 -20.27
CA LEU A 410 2.50 20.03 -21.62
C LEU A 410 3.35 19.10 -22.48
N ALA A 411 2.76 17.98 -22.90
CA ALA A 411 3.40 17.06 -23.82
C ALA A 411 3.60 17.75 -25.18
N VAL A 412 4.77 17.54 -25.78
CA VAL A 412 4.97 17.90 -27.19
C VAL A 412 4.19 16.88 -28.03
N PRO A 413 3.29 17.32 -28.94
CA PRO A 413 2.67 16.41 -29.89
C PRO A 413 3.79 15.66 -30.62
N LEU A 414 3.78 14.32 -30.55
CA LEU A 414 4.59 13.54 -31.47
C LEU A 414 4.11 13.95 -32.87
N ALA A 415 4.93 14.69 -33.61
CA ALA A 415 4.71 14.84 -35.04
C ALA A 415 4.63 13.41 -35.58
N GLU A 416 3.46 13.01 -36.08
CA GLU A 416 3.28 11.74 -36.76
C GLU A 416 4.41 11.65 -37.78
N ALA A 417 5.23 10.61 -37.67
CA ALA A 417 6.33 10.38 -38.58
C ALA A 417 5.73 10.30 -39.99
N THR A 418 5.81 11.40 -40.71
CA THR A 418 5.44 11.45 -42.11
C THR A 418 6.50 10.61 -42.80
N GLU A 419 6.13 9.39 -43.21
CA GLU A 419 6.99 8.57 -44.05
C GLU A 419 7.46 9.44 -45.23
N PRO A 420 8.76 9.49 -45.55
CA PRO A 420 9.22 10.25 -46.68
C PRO A 420 8.59 9.65 -47.93
N GLU A 421 7.81 10.46 -48.66
CA GLU A 421 7.33 10.13 -49.99
C GLU A 421 8.50 9.55 -50.78
N ARG A 422 8.38 8.26 -51.15
CA ARG A 422 9.32 7.62 -52.06
C ARG A 422 9.33 8.45 -53.34
N GLY A 423 10.45 9.13 -53.56
CA GLY A 423 10.70 9.89 -54.78
C GLY A 423 10.46 9.02 -56.00
N GLU A 424 9.45 9.39 -56.79
CA GLU A 424 9.26 8.88 -58.13
C GLU A 424 10.12 9.70 -59.09
N HIS A 425 11.38 9.28 -59.23
CA HIS A 425 12.24 9.78 -60.29
C HIS A 425 11.89 9.09 -61.62
N ALA A 426 11.23 9.87 -62.48
CA ALA A 426 11.50 10.03 -63.91
C ALA A 426 11.67 8.79 -64.81
N ARG A 427 10.74 8.64 -65.76
CA ARG A 427 11.05 8.22 -67.14
C ARG A 427 10.28 9.08 -68.16
N ALA A 428 11.02 9.88 -68.90
CA ALA A 428 10.76 10.18 -70.32
C ALA A 428 11.83 9.42 -71.14
N PRO A 429 11.82 9.37 -72.49
CA PRO A 429 10.92 9.98 -73.48
C PRO A 429 10.47 9.01 -74.62
N GLY A 430 9.63 9.48 -75.55
CA GLY A 430 9.44 8.83 -76.84
C GLY A 430 8.22 9.32 -77.61
N GLY A 431 8.44 10.14 -78.65
CA GLY A 431 7.42 10.65 -79.55
C GLY A 431 7.06 9.70 -80.71
N SER A 432 5.90 9.98 -81.31
CA SER A 432 5.35 9.68 -82.66
C SER A 432 3.82 9.72 -82.47
N SER A 433 2.99 10.47 -83.20
CA SER A 433 3.04 11.07 -84.54
C SER A 433 2.31 12.41 -84.58
#